data_AF-A0A4Q4CSY5-F1
#
_entry.id   AF-A0A4Q4CSY5-F1
#
_cell.length_a   1.000
_cell.length_b   1.000
_cell.length_c   1.000
_cell.angle_alpha   90.00
_cell.angle_beta   90.00
_cell.angle_gamma   90.00
#
_symmetry.space_group_name_H-M   'P 1'
#
loop_
_entity.id
_entity.type
_entity.pdbx_description
1 polymer ?
#
loop_
_entity_poly.entity_id
_entity_poly.type
_entity_poly.pdbx_seq_one_letter_code
_entity_poly.pdbx_strand_id
1 'polypeptide(L)'
;QPPCTKSQFPSRSQAGARAIAEIAQAPAWLRLGNWLFVHGGWHPRMLRELSPPQAGAQKPDPLLSRALFGQVTGRMMPDGYPERLHDWVDRIPAGFTLYCGHERRATDGRPFVQPGEGGGRAIFLDTGAGKGGHLSWIDLPF
;
A
#
# COMPACT_ATOMS: atom_id res chain seq x y z
N GLN A 1 -34.88 -24.21 -13.32
CA GLN A 1 -33.96 -23.09 -13.07
C GLN A 1 -33.95 -22.22 -14.33
N PRO A 2 -34.23 -20.90 -14.25
CA PRO A 2 -34.17 -20.08 -15.45
C PRO A 2 -32.70 -19.85 -15.87
N PRO A 3 -32.40 -19.73 -17.17
CA PRO A 3 -31.05 -19.52 -17.65
C PRO A 3 -30.55 -18.12 -17.25
N CYS A 4 -29.34 -18.06 -16.69
CA CYS A 4 -28.64 -16.81 -16.38
C CYS A 4 -28.30 -16.10 -17.69
N THR A 5 -29.08 -15.09 -18.07
CA THR A 5 -28.80 -14.26 -19.24
C THR A 5 -27.65 -13.30 -18.92
N LYS A 6 -26.71 -13.13 -19.85
CA LYS A 6 -25.52 -12.25 -19.74
C LYS A 6 -25.82 -10.77 -19.42
N SER A 7 -27.09 -10.39 -19.30
CA SER A 7 -27.61 -9.04 -19.06
C SER A 7 -27.41 -8.51 -17.63
N GLN A 8 -26.97 -9.33 -16.67
CA GLN A 8 -26.80 -8.91 -15.27
C GLN A 8 -25.41 -8.37 -14.92
N PHE A 9 -24.42 -8.50 -15.82
CA PHE A 9 -23.06 -8.01 -15.56
C PHE A 9 -22.82 -6.66 -16.25
N PRO A 10 -22.16 -5.71 -15.57
CA PRO A 10 -21.80 -4.44 -16.18
C PRO A 10 -20.90 -4.69 -17.39
N SER A 11 -21.09 -3.89 -18.44
CA SER A 11 -20.19 -3.90 -19.59
C SER A 11 -18.77 -3.54 -19.16
N ARG A 12 -17.76 -3.86 -19.98
CA ARG A 12 -16.37 -3.49 -19.70
C ARG A 12 -16.20 -1.98 -19.45
N SER A 13 -16.91 -1.13 -20.20
CA SER A 13 -16.86 0.32 -20.02
C SER A 13 -17.51 0.75 -18.70
N GLN A 14 -18.64 0.15 -18.34
CA GLN A 14 -19.30 0.40 -17.05
C GLN A 14 -18.44 -0.05 -15.87
N ALA A 15 -17.83 -1.24 -15.96
CA ALA A 15 -16.92 -1.75 -14.95
C ALA A 15 -15.65 -0.88 -14.83
N GLY A 16 -15.10 -0.41 -15.95
CA GLY A 16 -13.94 0.48 -15.97
C GLY A 16 -14.26 1.85 -15.35
N ALA A 17 -15.38 2.47 -15.71
CA ALA A 17 -15.81 3.73 -15.13
C ALA A 17 -16.04 3.62 -13.61
N ARG A 18 -16.67 2.52 -13.18
CA ARG A 18 -16.84 2.24 -11.74
C ARG A 18 -15.50 2.07 -11.05
N ALA A 19 -14.59 1.25 -11.58
CA ALA A 19 -13.27 1.05 -10.98
C ALA A 19 -12.50 2.36 -10.83
N ILE A 20 -12.52 3.22 -11.85
CA ILE A 20 -11.88 4.55 -11.78
C ILE A 20 -12.49 5.40 -10.66
N ALA A 21 -13.82 5.40 -10.53
CA ALA A 21 -14.51 6.14 -9.48
C ALA A 21 -14.16 5.63 -8.06
N GLU A 22 -14.09 4.32 -7.86
CA GLU A 22 -13.71 3.72 -6.57
C GLU A 22 -12.24 4.02 -6.23
N ILE A 23 -11.33 3.88 -7.19
CA ILE A 23 -9.90 4.20 -7.02
C ILE A 23 -9.72 5.68 -6.67
N ALA A 24 -10.50 6.57 -7.28
CA ALA A 24 -10.44 8.01 -6.99
C ALA A 24 -10.90 8.36 -5.56
N GLN A 25 -11.73 7.52 -4.94
CA GLN A 25 -12.18 7.71 -3.56
C GLN A 25 -11.28 7.01 -2.52
N ALA A 26 -10.45 6.05 -2.95
CA ALA A 26 -9.55 5.34 -2.06
C ALA A 26 -8.45 6.26 -1.51
N PRO A 27 -8.24 6.32 -0.19
CA PRO A 27 -7.16 7.11 0.39
C PRO A 27 -5.80 6.46 0.10
N ALA A 28 -4.79 7.27 -0.20
CA ALA A 28 -3.41 6.82 -0.36
C ALA A 28 -2.75 6.40 0.96
N TRP A 29 -3.21 6.96 2.08
CA TRP A 29 -2.88 6.51 3.42
C TRP A 29 -4.06 6.68 4.37
N LEU A 30 -4.13 5.82 5.38
CA LEU A 30 -5.17 5.84 6.40
C LEU A 30 -4.55 5.71 7.79
N ARG A 31 -5.16 6.38 8.77
CA ARG A 31 -4.87 6.21 10.18
C ARG A 31 -6.13 5.75 10.90
N LEU A 32 -6.01 4.65 11.64
CA LEU A 32 -7.02 4.19 12.58
C LEU A 32 -6.33 4.03 13.93
N GLY A 33 -6.56 4.92 14.89
CA GLY A 33 -5.83 4.91 16.17
C GLY A 33 -4.31 4.93 15.98
N ASN A 34 -3.66 3.84 16.41
CA ASN A 34 -2.21 3.60 16.28
C ASN A 34 -1.84 2.68 15.10
N TRP A 35 -2.80 2.32 14.27
CA TRP A 35 -2.61 1.57 13.04
C TRP A 35 -2.52 2.53 11.84
N LEU A 36 -1.46 2.39 11.06
CA LEU A 36 -1.21 3.20 9.87
C LEU A 36 -1.23 2.29 8.64
N PHE A 37 -1.80 2.76 7.54
CA PHE A 37 -1.87 2.02 6.29
C PHE A 37 -1.34 2.91 5.17
N VAL A 38 -0.40 2.39 4.38
CA VAL A 38 0.17 3.08 3.20
C VAL A 38 0.68 2.04 2.21
N HIS A 39 0.60 2.31 0.90
CA HIS A 39 0.99 1.30 -0.09
C HIS A 39 2.52 1.10 -0.17
N GLY A 40 3.27 2.16 -0.51
CA GLY A 40 4.68 2.08 -0.89
C GLY A 40 5.69 2.55 0.15
N GLY A 41 5.43 3.66 0.84
CA GLY A 41 6.35 4.17 1.86
C GLY A 41 5.76 5.32 2.67
N TRP A 42 6.24 5.45 3.91
CA TRP A 42 5.66 6.35 4.88
C TRP A 42 6.46 7.65 5.09
N HIS A 43 5.78 8.66 5.61
CA HIS A 43 6.41 9.89 6.10
C HIS A 43 5.67 10.42 7.33
N PRO A 44 6.36 11.00 8.34
CA PRO A 44 5.72 11.55 9.55
C PRO A 44 4.57 12.54 9.31
N ARG A 45 4.57 13.24 8.18
CA ARG A 45 3.44 14.11 7.78
C ARG A 45 2.12 13.36 7.64
N MET A 46 2.13 12.09 7.20
CA MET A 46 0.93 11.26 7.03
C MET A 46 0.20 10.98 8.35
N LEU A 47 0.84 11.22 9.51
CA LEU A 47 0.20 11.11 10.81
C LEU A 47 -0.76 12.28 11.11
N ARG A 48 -0.48 13.44 10.52
CA ARG A 48 -1.17 14.71 10.78
C ARG A 48 -1.98 15.22 9.58
N GLU A 49 -1.59 14.81 8.38
CA GLU A 49 -2.25 15.20 7.14
C GLU A 49 -3.15 14.06 6.66
N LEU A 50 -4.35 14.42 6.21
CA LEU A 50 -5.26 13.48 5.55
C LEU A 50 -4.73 13.14 4.16
N SER A 51 -5.04 11.94 3.67
CA SER A 51 -4.83 11.60 2.26
C SER A 51 -5.54 12.65 1.39
N PRO A 52 -4.88 13.17 0.34
CA PRO A 52 -5.56 14.05 -0.61
C PRO A 52 -6.72 13.30 -1.27
N PRO A 53 -7.83 14.00 -1.58
CA PRO A 53 -8.88 13.42 -2.40
C PRO A 53 -8.33 13.13 -3.80
N GLN A 54 -8.88 12.12 -4.48
CA GLN A 54 -8.48 11.79 -5.85
C GLN A 54 -6.98 11.53 -6.01
N ALA A 55 -6.39 10.83 -5.04
CA ALA A 55 -4.95 10.56 -4.95
C ALA A 55 -4.32 9.88 -6.20
N GLY A 56 -5.14 9.28 -7.07
CA GLY A 56 -4.70 8.70 -8.34
C GLY A 56 -5.01 9.52 -9.60
N ALA A 57 -5.69 10.68 -9.49
CA ALA A 57 -6.23 11.41 -10.63
C ALA A 57 -5.29 12.49 -11.20
N GLN A 58 -4.33 12.97 -10.40
CA GLN A 58 -3.42 14.04 -10.76
C GLN A 58 -1.96 13.64 -10.54
N LYS A 59 -1.04 14.44 -11.07
CA LYS A 59 0.39 14.25 -10.82
C LYS A 59 0.63 14.34 -9.30
N PRO A 60 1.23 13.31 -8.69
CA PRO A 60 1.39 13.28 -7.25
C PRO A 60 2.41 14.31 -6.77
N ASP A 61 2.10 14.97 -5.66
CA ASP A 61 3.09 15.73 -4.91
C ASP A 61 4.14 14.78 -4.27
N PRO A 62 5.21 15.29 -3.66
CA PRO A 62 6.23 14.42 -3.06
C PRO A 62 5.73 13.49 -1.94
N LEU A 63 4.72 13.89 -1.17
CA LEU A 63 4.19 13.09 -0.07
C LEU A 63 3.34 11.93 -0.62
N LEU A 64 2.45 12.23 -1.54
CA LEU A 64 1.62 11.26 -2.25
C LEU A 64 2.46 10.32 -3.12
N SER A 65 3.49 10.84 -3.80
CA SER A 65 4.42 10.04 -4.58
C SER A 65 5.12 9.00 -3.70
N ARG A 66 5.55 9.39 -2.50
CA ARG A 66 6.10 8.44 -1.52
C ARG A 66 5.06 7.41 -1.08
N ALA A 67 3.83 7.84 -0.78
CA ALA A 67 2.76 6.94 -0.36
C ALA A 67 2.48 5.84 -1.40
N LEU A 68 2.56 6.16 -2.69
CA LEU A 68 2.27 5.25 -3.79
C LEU A 68 3.50 4.45 -4.24
N PHE A 69 4.68 5.04 -4.28
CA PHE A 69 5.84 4.44 -4.96
C PHE A 69 7.02 4.14 -4.03
N GLY A 70 6.96 4.58 -2.77
CA GLY A 70 8.05 4.47 -1.82
C GLY A 70 9.20 5.44 -2.13
N GLN A 71 10.42 5.07 -1.73
CA GLN A 71 11.63 5.84 -1.99
C GLN A 71 12.72 4.93 -2.56
N VAL A 72 13.65 5.53 -3.31
CA VAL A 72 14.77 4.87 -3.97
C VAL A 72 16.06 5.67 -3.76
N THR A 73 17.22 5.02 -3.83
CA THR A 73 18.54 5.68 -3.67
C THR A 73 19.03 6.35 -4.96
N GLY A 74 18.37 6.08 -6.09
CA GLY A 74 18.84 6.47 -7.44
C GLY A 74 19.83 5.48 -8.06
N ARG A 75 20.27 4.46 -7.32
CA ARG A 75 21.07 3.35 -7.86
C ARG A 75 20.17 2.32 -8.51
N MET A 76 20.67 1.70 -9.57
CA MET A 76 20.03 0.55 -10.22
C MET A 76 20.66 -0.73 -9.71
N MET A 77 19.82 -1.70 -9.37
CA MET A 77 20.24 -3.04 -8.99
C MET A 77 20.53 -3.89 -10.24
N PRO A 78 21.28 -5.01 -10.12
CA PRO A 78 21.60 -5.88 -11.25
C PRO A 78 20.37 -6.49 -11.96
N ASP A 79 19.22 -6.53 -11.29
CA ASP A 79 17.94 -7.01 -11.83
C ASP A 79 17.20 -5.95 -12.67
N GLY A 80 17.76 -4.75 -12.81
CA GLY A 80 17.18 -3.65 -13.58
C GLY A 80 16.15 -2.82 -12.82
N TYR A 81 15.98 -3.03 -11.50
CA TYR A 81 15.09 -2.21 -10.66
C TYR A 81 15.87 -1.23 -9.78
N PRO A 82 15.29 -0.06 -9.43
CA PRO A 82 15.93 0.87 -8.51
C PRO A 82 16.09 0.27 -7.10
N GLU A 83 17.22 0.54 -6.46
CA GLU A 83 17.45 0.20 -5.06
C GLU A 83 16.50 1.01 -4.16
N ARG A 84 15.75 0.31 -3.30
CA ARG A 84 14.70 0.90 -2.45
C ARG A 84 15.23 1.35 -1.10
N LEU A 85 14.60 2.39 -0.55
CA LEU A 85 14.90 2.93 0.78
C LEU A 85 13.78 2.63 1.79
N HIS A 86 14.19 2.16 2.97
CA HIS A 86 13.30 1.80 4.08
C HIS A 86 13.65 2.47 5.41
N ASP A 87 14.53 3.48 5.40
CA ASP A 87 14.90 4.29 6.57
C ASP A 87 13.70 5.03 7.19
N TRP A 88 12.60 5.14 6.44
CA TRP A 88 11.34 5.65 6.98
C TRP A 88 10.73 4.75 8.05
N VAL A 89 11.07 3.46 8.10
CA VAL A 89 10.60 2.53 9.15
C VAL A 89 11.11 2.98 10.52
N ASP A 90 12.34 3.49 10.58
CA ASP A 90 12.96 3.96 11.82
C ASP A 90 12.29 5.20 12.40
N ARG A 91 11.51 5.91 11.58
CA ARG A 91 10.79 7.12 11.97
C ARG A 91 9.38 6.84 12.48
N ILE A 92 8.93 5.57 12.48
CA ILE A 92 7.61 5.20 12.98
C ILE A 92 7.60 5.37 14.51
N PRO A 93 6.68 6.17 15.08
CA PRO A 93 6.67 6.44 16.51
C PRO A 93 6.35 5.20 17.35
N ALA A 94 6.84 5.19 18.59
CA ALA A 94 6.53 4.17 19.57
C ALA A 94 5.03 3.91 19.70
N GLY A 95 4.66 2.63 19.76
CA GLY A 95 3.26 2.19 19.88
C GLY A 95 2.47 2.20 18.57
N PHE A 96 3.04 2.69 17.46
CA PHE A 96 2.41 2.61 16.15
C PHE A 96 2.82 1.34 15.39
N THR A 97 1.86 0.75 14.68
CA THR A 97 2.11 -0.32 13.69
C THR A 97 1.67 0.16 12.33
N LEU A 98 2.60 0.14 11.37
CA LEU A 98 2.34 0.49 9.98
C LEU A 98 2.21 -0.75 9.12
N TYR A 99 1.16 -0.83 8.33
CA TYR A 99 0.92 -1.88 7.34
C TYR A 99 1.16 -1.34 5.94
N CYS A 100 1.97 -2.05 5.17
CA CYS A 100 2.28 -1.66 3.80
C CYS A 100 2.36 -2.86 2.86
N GLY A 101 2.22 -2.57 1.57
CA GLY A 101 2.38 -3.53 0.50
C GLY A 101 3.59 -3.17 -0.35
N HIS A 102 3.40 -3.17 -1.67
CA HIS A 102 4.33 -2.68 -2.70
C HIS A 102 5.57 -3.55 -2.95
N GLU A 103 6.21 -4.01 -1.88
CA GLU A 103 7.44 -4.79 -1.97
C GLU A 103 7.30 -6.14 -1.29
N ARG A 104 7.63 -7.19 -2.06
CA ARG A 104 7.75 -8.54 -1.53
C ARG A 104 9.04 -8.69 -0.73
N ARG A 105 8.94 -8.52 0.57
CA ARG A 105 10.05 -8.65 1.54
C ARG A 105 10.22 -10.04 2.14
N ALA A 106 9.22 -10.91 1.96
CA ALA A 106 9.26 -12.31 2.37
C ALA A 106 8.78 -13.21 1.23
N THR A 107 9.40 -14.39 1.12
CA THR A 107 9.08 -15.41 0.10
C THR A 107 8.46 -16.67 0.68
N ASP A 108 8.35 -16.77 2.00
CA ASP A 108 7.78 -17.92 2.73
C ASP A 108 6.27 -17.82 2.96
N GLY A 109 5.62 -16.83 2.33
CA GLY A 109 4.18 -16.58 2.45
C GLY A 109 3.74 -15.87 3.73
N ARG A 110 4.69 -15.46 4.59
CA ARG A 110 4.38 -14.76 5.85
C ARG A 110 4.67 -13.26 5.71
N PRO A 111 3.83 -12.37 6.27
CA PRO A 111 4.14 -10.96 6.33
C PRO A 111 5.48 -10.69 7.03
N PHE A 112 6.28 -9.81 6.44
CA PHE A 112 7.58 -9.45 7.00
C PHE A 112 7.42 -8.31 8.01
N VAL A 113 7.94 -8.49 9.23
CA VAL A 113 7.90 -7.48 10.29
C VAL A 113 9.26 -6.82 10.42
N GLN A 114 9.30 -5.50 10.31
CA GLN A 114 10.49 -4.70 10.51
C GLN A 114 10.28 -3.75 11.71
N PRO A 115 10.98 -3.95 12.84
CA PRO A 115 11.02 -2.96 13.90
C PRO A 115 11.77 -1.71 13.41
N GLY A 116 11.35 -0.53 13.89
CA GLY A 116 12.05 0.73 13.65
C GLY A 116 12.69 1.28 14.92
N GLU A 117 13.74 2.09 14.77
CA GLU A 117 14.43 2.72 15.90
C GLU A 117 13.55 3.64 16.75
N GLY A 118 12.49 4.24 16.16
CA GLY A 118 11.52 5.08 16.87
C GLY A 118 10.58 4.33 17.83
N GLY A 119 10.72 3.01 17.98
CA GLY A 119 9.90 2.14 18.84
C GLY A 119 8.59 1.66 18.19
N GLY A 120 8.31 2.09 16.96
CA GLY A 120 7.25 1.55 16.13
C GLY A 120 7.71 0.37 15.27
N ARG A 121 6.85 -0.09 14.37
CA ARG A 121 7.19 -1.15 13.40
C ARG A 121 6.42 -1.03 12.10
N ALA A 122 6.99 -1.56 11.03
CA ALA A 122 6.32 -1.80 9.76
C ALA A 122 6.03 -3.30 9.56
N ILE A 123 4.90 -3.61 8.96
CA ILE A 123 4.49 -4.95 8.55
C ILE A 123 4.23 -4.91 7.05
N PHE A 124 5.07 -5.61 6.28
CA PHE A 124 4.99 -5.74 4.84
C PHE A 124 4.12 -6.96 4.50
N LEU A 125 2.94 -6.72 3.96
CA LEU A 125 1.91 -7.72 3.67
C LEU A 125 2.02 -8.31 2.26
N ASP A 126 2.81 -7.72 1.37
CA ASP A 126 2.96 -8.25 0.01
C ASP A 126 3.81 -9.53 0.02
N THR A 127 3.14 -10.66 -0.14
CA THR A 127 3.75 -11.99 -0.28
C THR A 127 3.65 -12.52 -1.71
N GLY A 128 3.34 -11.65 -2.67
CA GLY A 128 3.50 -11.90 -4.10
C GLY A 128 2.36 -12.64 -4.79
N ALA A 129 1.11 -12.54 -4.33
CA ALA A 129 -0.05 -13.17 -4.97
C ALA A 129 -0.10 -13.01 -6.49
N GLY A 130 0.20 -11.81 -7.00
CA GLY A 130 0.20 -11.52 -8.44
C GLY A 130 1.36 -12.14 -9.23
N LYS A 131 2.31 -12.79 -8.56
CA LYS A 131 3.53 -13.40 -9.14
C LYS A 131 3.69 -14.87 -8.71
N GLY A 132 2.59 -15.55 -8.40
CA GLY A 132 2.58 -16.96 -7.97
C GLY A 132 2.94 -17.19 -6.50
N GLY A 133 3.01 -16.13 -5.69
CA GLY A 133 3.16 -16.20 -4.24
C GLY A 133 1.80 -16.30 -3.53
N HIS A 134 1.74 -15.75 -2.32
CA HIS A 134 0.56 -15.84 -1.46
C HIS A 134 -0.22 -14.53 -1.40
N LEU A 135 -1.52 -14.64 -1.09
CA LEU A 135 -2.31 -13.52 -0.62
C LEU A 135 -2.32 -13.56 0.90
N SER A 136 -1.72 -12.55 1.53
CA SER A 136 -1.68 -12.44 2.99
C SER A 136 -2.66 -11.40 3.51
N TRP A 137 -3.17 -11.64 4.71
CA TRP A 137 -4.00 -10.71 5.47
C TRP A 137 -3.63 -10.81 6.95
N ILE A 138 -4.05 -9.81 7.73
CA ILE A 138 -3.92 -9.79 9.18
C ILE A 138 -5.26 -9.33 9.75
N ASP A 139 -5.77 -10.08 10.73
CA ASP A 139 -6.90 -9.64 11.53
C ASP A 139 -6.40 -8.62 12.57
N LEU A 140 -7.10 -7.49 12.66
CA LEU A 140 -6.79 -6.43 13.60
C LEU A 140 -7.73 -6.55 14.81
N PRO A 141 -7.22 -6.52 16.04
CA PRO A 141 -7.98 -6.89 17.24
C PRO A 141 -8.86 -5.75 17.80
N PHE A 142 -9.35 -4.85 16.94
CA PHE A 142 -10.18 -3.72 17.37
C PHE A 142 -11.67 -4.05 17.43
#